data_AF-A0AAP0GPJ9-F1
#
_entry.id   AF-A0AAP0GPJ9-F1
#
_cell.length_a   1.000
_cell.length_b   1.000
_cell.length_c   1.000
_cell.angle_alpha   90.00
_cell.angle_beta   90.00
_cell.angle_gamma   90.00
#
_symmetry.space_group_name_H-M   'P 1'
#
loop_
_entity.id
_entity.type
_entity.pdbx_description
1 polymer ?
#
loop_
_entity_poly.entity_id
_entity_poly.type
_entity_poly.pdbx_seq_one_letter_code
_entity_poly.pdbx_strand_id
1 'polypeptide(L)'
;MDGGSEKVKNGDHVNGALKKCLEEKKAGGGDAADGNRCKPKIEALENSLFPKKKPITPLRLRSGSLTDRSAMKYDGKTSLLLLLVGYCLLMPLISSFASTLEYDYYRESCPQALHIIRSTLRRIYDRNSTVAPAILRLVFHDCFVKGCDASVLLDRTVFMGSEKDTLPNQSLKGFDDIDLIKSELEDACPGVVSCADLLVVAARESVVLAGGPFYPVHTGRKDSDHSYPEVSYELPSPLDDLPTTIARFASRGFTEKETVTLLGAHSTGMIHCKFFERRLYKFGGTDQPDPSMDPEFVDFLRSVCNTNQTQTQGHSPSASPAASPSSSKVAEERSMKMDYEGRGSGFGILYYRGLLQGKGIMFVDQQLTAGEETANWVRQYASDASMFHRDFAKVMMKLSSTQVLSGLSGEVRTNCREVSSSLW
;
A
#
# COMPACT_ATOMS: atom_id res chain seq x y z
N MET A 1 -11.75 -39.96 -8.13
CA MET A 1 -10.96 -39.33 -9.21
C MET A 1 -11.93 -38.87 -10.26
N ASP A 2 -12.40 -37.62 -10.16
CA ASP A 2 -12.55 -36.65 -11.26
C ASP A 2 -13.26 -35.42 -10.67
N GLY A 3 -12.72 -34.22 -10.87
CA GLY A 3 -13.25 -33.00 -10.24
C GLY A 3 -12.43 -31.73 -10.47
N GLY A 4 -11.57 -31.73 -11.50
CA GLY A 4 -10.61 -30.65 -11.75
C GLY A 4 -10.99 -29.67 -12.87
N SER A 5 -12.10 -29.86 -13.62
CA SER A 5 -12.31 -29.12 -14.87
C SER A 5 -13.38 -28.01 -14.83
N GLU A 6 -14.14 -27.85 -13.74
CA GLU A 6 -15.30 -26.94 -13.75
C GLU A 6 -15.01 -25.54 -13.19
N LYS A 7 -13.92 -25.33 -12.43
CA LYS A 7 -13.58 -24.01 -11.87
C LYS A 7 -12.79 -23.09 -12.80
N VAL A 8 -12.14 -23.62 -13.84
CA VAL A 8 -11.34 -22.81 -14.77
C VAL A 8 -12.23 -22.10 -15.80
N LYS A 9 -13.37 -22.70 -16.19
CA LYS A 9 -14.32 -22.07 -17.13
C LYS A 9 -15.06 -20.85 -16.55
N ASN A 10 -15.20 -20.75 -15.24
CA ASN A 10 -15.90 -19.62 -14.61
C ASN A 10 -15.08 -18.32 -14.62
N GLY A 11 -13.73 -18.38 -14.59
CA GLY A 11 -12.89 -17.18 -14.60
C GLY A 11 -12.91 -16.43 -15.95
N ASP A 12 -12.87 -17.18 -17.04
CA ASP A 12 -12.92 -16.63 -18.40
C ASP A 12 -14.31 -16.07 -18.74
N HIS A 13 -15.37 -16.73 -18.24
CA HIS A 13 -16.74 -16.27 -18.42
C HIS A 13 -17.07 -14.98 -17.64
N VAL A 14 -16.42 -14.79 -16.47
CA VAL A 14 -16.54 -13.59 -15.63
C VAL A 14 -15.85 -12.39 -16.27
N ASN A 15 -14.63 -12.57 -16.80
CA ASN A 15 -13.91 -11.51 -17.51
C ASN A 15 -14.60 -11.12 -18.83
N GLY A 16 -15.19 -12.09 -19.54
CA GLY A 16 -15.96 -11.83 -20.76
C GLY A 16 -17.22 -10.99 -20.53
N ALA A 17 -17.97 -11.25 -19.45
CA ALA A 17 -19.19 -10.51 -19.15
C ALA A 17 -18.92 -9.05 -18.72
N LEU A 18 -17.87 -8.83 -17.91
CA LEU A 18 -17.46 -7.49 -17.47
C LEU A 18 -16.89 -6.66 -18.64
N LYS A 19 -16.08 -7.29 -19.50
CA LYS A 19 -15.54 -6.67 -20.72
C LYS A 19 -16.67 -6.26 -21.67
N LYS A 20 -17.71 -7.08 -21.82
CA LYS A 20 -18.88 -6.79 -22.66
C LYS A 20 -19.71 -5.60 -22.14
N CYS A 21 -19.97 -5.49 -20.83
CA CYS A 21 -20.64 -4.30 -20.25
C CYS A 21 -19.77 -3.02 -20.39
N LEU A 22 -18.44 -3.13 -20.39
CA LEU A 22 -17.52 -1.99 -20.57
C LEU A 22 -17.40 -1.55 -22.04
N GLU A 23 -17.47 -2.49 -22.99
CA GLU A 23 -17.49 -2.20 -24.42
C GLU A 23 -18.84 -1.59 -24.87
N GLU A 24 -19.97 -2.07 -24.33
CA GLU A 24 -21.31 -1.50 -24.58
C GLU A 24 -21.41 -0.05 -24.08
N LYS A 25 -20.80 0.29 -22.93
CA LYS A 25 -20.70 1.67 -22.42
C LYS A 25 -19.85 2.61 -23.28
N LYS A 26 -18.89 2.09 -24.05
CA LYS A 26 -18.06 2.89 -24.97
C LYS A 26 -18.72 3.15 -26.31
N ALA A 27 -19.73 2.35 -26.68
CA ALA A 27 -20.41 2.43 -27.98
C ALA A 27 -21.66 3.34 -27.96
N GLY A 28 -22.18 3.72 -26.79
CA GLY A 28 -23.36 4.58 -26.65
C GLY A 28 -23.00 6.00 -26.21
N GLY A 29 -23.20 6.98 -27.09
CA GLY A 29 -23.25 8.39 -26.71
C GLY A 29 -24.39 8.64 -25.71
N GLY A 30 -24.12 9.52 -24.74
CA GLY A 30 -24.89 9.74 -23.50
C GLY A 30 -26.40 9.58 -23.55
N ASP A 31 -26.92 8.72 -22.66
CA ASP A 31 -28.12 9.02 -21.89
C ASP A 31 -28.19 8.16 -20.62
N ALA A 32 -28.71 8.73 -19.53
CA ALA A 32 -28.70 8.17 -18.17
C ALA A 32 -29.59 6.92 -17.95
N ALA A 33 -30.10 6.29 -19.01
CA ALA A 33 -31.04 5.18 -18.94
C ALA A 33 -30.38 3.78 -18.93
N ASP A 34 -29.08 3.66 -19.23
CA ASP A 34 -28.44 2.34 -19.45
C ASP A 34 -27.84 1.67 -18.19
N GLY A 35 -27.78 2.40 -17.06
CA GLY A 35 -27.29 1.89 -15.78
C GLY A 35 -28.14 0.78 -15.16
N ASN A 36 -29.42 0.69 -15.52
CA ASN A 36 -30.35 -0.31 -14.98
C ASN A 36 -30.26 -1.68 -15.66
N ARG A 37 -29.50 -1.83 -16.76
CA ARG A 37 -29.42 -3.10 -17.51
C ARG A 37 -28.30 -4.03 -17.05
N CYS A 38 -27.16 -3.49 -16.59
CA CYS A 38 -26.05 -4.29 -16.05
C CYS A 38 -26.21 -4.57 -14.53
N LYS A 39 -27.00 -3.78 -13.79
CA LYS A 39 -27.20 -3.94 -12.34
C LYS A 39 -27.69 -5.34 -11.92
N PRO A 40 -28.70 -5.94 -12.57
CA PRO A 40 -29.19 -7.27 -12.18
C PRO A 40 -28.16 -8.38 -12.45
N LYS A 41 -27.30 -8.20 -13.46
CA LYS A 41 -26.27 -9.19 -13.84
C LYS A 41 -25.07 -9.16 -12.90
N ILE A 42 -24.71 -7.99 -12.39
CA ILE A 42 -23.67 -7.82 -11.37
C ILE A 42 -24.18 -8.36 -10.02
N GLU A 43 -25.42 -8.05 -9.63
CA GLU A 43 -26.04 -8.59 -8.41
C GLU A 43 -26.18 -10.12 -8.46
N ALA A 44 -26.47 -10.71 -9.63
CA ALA A 44 -26.50 -12.16 -9.80
C ALA A 44 -25.09 -12.79 -9.68
N LEU A 45 -24.05 -12.11 -10.16
CA LEU A 45 -22.66 -12.53 -10.04
C LEU A 45 -22.18 -12.50 -8.57
N GLU A 46 -22.50 -11.42 -7.86
CA GLU A 46 -22.20 -11.22 -6.44
C GLU A 46 -22.86 -12.28 -5.55
N ASN A 47 -24.14 -12.60 -5.79
CA ASN A 47 -24.86 -13.63 -5.03
C ASN A 47 -24.35 -15.06 -5.32
N SER A 48 -23.75 -15.31 -6.49
CA SER A 48 -23.16 -16.61 -6.85
C SER A 48 -21.79 -16.86 -6.20
N LEU A 49 -21.00 -15.79 -6.04
CA LEU A 49 -19.68 -15.86 -5.41
C LEU A 49 -19.78 -15.82 -3.89
N PHE A 50 -20.82 -15.17 -3.34
CA PHE A 50 -21.02 -15.01 -1.91
C PHE A 50 -22.51 -15.17 -1.52
N PRO A 51 -22.98 -16.39 -1.19
CA PRO A 51 -24.35 -16.59 -0.77
C PRO A 51 -24.60 -15.90 0.58
N LYS A 52 -25.59 -14.99 0.64
CA LYS A 52 -26.00 -14.31 1.87
C LYS A 52 -26.49 -15.34 2.91
N LYS A 53 -25.94 -15.30 4.13
CA LYS A 53 -26.41 -16.14 5.25
C LYS A 53 -27.84 -15.73 5.65
N LYS A 54 -28.69 -16.73 5.94
CA LYS A 54 -30.08 -16.53 6.37
C LYS A 54 -30.14 -15.83 7.74
N PRO A 55 -31.12 -14.94 7.97
CA PRO A 55 -31.31 -14.31 9.27
C PRO A 55 -31.75 -15.35 10.30
N ILE A 56 -31.16 -15.28 11.50
CA ILE A 56 -31.50 -16.12 12.65
C ILE A 56 -32.71 -15.49 13.35
N THR A 57 -33.80 -16.25 13.47
CA THR A 57 -35.02 -15.85 14.17
C THR A 57 -34.80 -15.79 15.69
N PRO A 58 -35.29 -14.75 16.41
CA PRO A 58 -35.13 -14.69 17.86
C PRO A 58 -36.09 -15.65 18.56
N LEU A 59 -35.57 -16.39 19.54
CA LEU A 59 -36.34 -17.25 20.43
C LEU A 59 -37.13 -16.40 21.44
N ARG A 60 -38.45 -16.60 21.46
CA ARG A 60 -39.40 -15.91 22.36
C ARG A 60 -39.41 -16.62 23.72
N LEU A 61 -38.85 -15.99 24.74
CA LEU A 61 -38.92 -16.46 26.13
C LEU A 61 -40.25 -16.05 26.78
N ARG A 62 -40.88 -17.00 27.48
CA ARG A 62 -42.18 -16.87 28.15
C ARG A 62 -41.96 -16.36 29.58
N SER A 63 -42.63 -15.28 29.97
CA SER A 63 -42.61 -14.74 31.33
C SER A 63 -43.36 -15.65 32.31
N GLY A 64 -42.65 -16.21 33.28
CA GLY A 64 -43.23 -16.86 34.46
C GLY A 64 -43.15 -15.93 35.67
N SER A 65 -44.29 -15.73 36.32
CA SER A 65 -44.41 -15.03 37.62
C SER A 65 -44.16 -16.03 38.75
N LEU A 66 -43.28 -15.68 39.69
CA LEU A 66 -43.08 -16.40 40.95
C LEU A 66 -43.01 -15.38 42.08
N THR A 67 -44.15 -15.21 42.76
CA THR A 67 -44.24 -14.61 44.07
C THR A 67 -43.85 -15.67 45.10
N ASP A 68 -42.68 -15.54 45.72
CA ASP A 68 -42.50 -16.04 47.08
C ASP A 68 -41.41 -15.24 47.81
N ARG A 69 -41.79 -14.62 48.93
CA ARG A 69 -40.89 -13.88 49.81
C ARG A 69 -40.56 -14.81 50.98
N SER A 70 -39.46 -15.54 50.84
CA SER A 70 -38.78 -16.17 51.97
C SER A 70 -37.40 -15.56 52.14
N ALA A 71 -37.19 -14.89 53.28
CA ALA A 71 -35.94 -14.25 53.65
C ALA A 71 -34.87 -15.31 53.95
N MET A 72 -33.98 -15.59 52.99
CA MET A 72 -32.78 -16.39 53.24
C MET A 72 -31.72 -15.54 53.94
N LYS A 73 -31.28 -15.99 55.12
CA LYS A 73 -30.08 -15.49 55.80
C LYS A 73 -28.85 -15.89 54.98
N TYR A 74 -28.17 -14.92 54.40
CA TYR A 74 -26.93 -15.12 53.65
C TYR A 74 -25.71 -15.02 54.58
N ASP A 75 -24.91 -16.08 54.63
CA ASP A 75 -23.60 -16.10 55.24
C ASP A 75 -22.60 -15.39 54.30
N GLY A 76 -21.81 -14.44 54.80
CA GLY A 76 -21.00 -13.50 54.00
C GLY A 76 -20.02 -14.15 53.04
N LYS A 77 -19.64 -15.42 53.27
CA LYS A 77 -18.79 -16.21 52.37
C LYS A 77 -19.50 -16.70 51.11
N THR A 78 -20.81 -16.94 51.18
CA THR A 78 -21.62 -17.39 50.03
C THR A 78 -21.94 -16.26 49.04
N SER A 79 -22.08 -15.03 49.55
CA SER A 79 -22.29 -13.82 48.74
C SER A 79 -21.07 -13.46 47.88
N LEU A 80 -19.87 -13.59 48.44
CA LEU A 80 -18.62 -13.34 47.69
C LEU A 80 -18.41 -14.38 46.58
N LEU A 81 -18.73 -15.66 46.83
CA LEU A 81 -18.60 -16.71 45.82
C LEU A 81 -19.61 -16.54 44.67
N LEU A 82 -20.84 -16.14 44.97
CA LEU A 82 -21.86 -15.85 43.94
C LEU A 82 -21.52 -14.60 43.11
N LEU A 83 -20.93 -13.56 43.73
CA LEU A 83 -20.42 -12.39 43.02
C LEU A 83 -19.22 -12.74 42.13
N LEU A 84 -18.29 -13.57 42.60
CA LEU A 84 -17.13 -14.03 41.82
C LEU A 84 -17.53 -14.95 40.67
N VAL A 85 -18.48 -15.86 40.88
CA VAL A 85 -19.01 -16.74 39.81
C VAL A 85 -19.84 -15.93 38.81
N GLY A 86 -20.65 -14.96 39.28
CA GLY A 86 -21.37 -14.03 38.41
C GLY A 86 -20.41 -13.15 37.58
N TYR A 87 -19.34 -12.65 38.18
CA TYR A 87 -18.29 -11.88 37.50
C TYR A 87 -17.54 -12.73 36.46
N CYS A 88 -17.17 -13.98 36.80
CA CYS A 88 -16.56 -14.92 35.86
C CYS A 88 -17.49 -15.38 34.72
N LEU A 89 -18.81 -15.42 34.93
CA LEU A 89 -19.81 -15.75 33.91
C LEU A 89 -20.23 -14.56 33.05
N LEU A 90 -20.01 -13.31 33.51
CA LEU A 90 -20.24 -12.09 32.72
C LEU A 90 -19.01 -11.68 31.88
N MET A 91 -17.80 -12.08 32.30
CA MET A 91 -16.56 -11.82 31.58
C MET A 91 -16.48 -12.33 30.13
N PRO A 92 -17.18 -13.42 29.70
CA PRO A 92 -17.19 -13.83 28.30
C PRO A 92 -18.13 -13.00 27.41
N LEU A 93 -19.05 -12.20 27.99
CA LEU A 93 -19.97 -11.34 27.21
C LEU A 93 -19.33 -10.03 26.77
N ILE A 94 -18.24 -9.61 27.41
CA ILE A 94 -17.36 -8.56 26.93
C ILE A 94 -16.24 -9.26 26.13
N SER A 95 -16.64 -10.05 25.12
CA SER A 95 -15.68 -10.42 24.08
C SER A 95 -15.14 -9.13 23.50
N SER A 96 -13.82 -8.96 23.58
CA SER A 96 -13.09 -7.86 22.97
C SER A 96 -13.62 -7.65 21.56
N PHE A 97 -14.27 -6.51 21.30
CA PHE A 97 -14.51 -6.04 19.94
C PHE A 97 -13.17 -5.60 19.34
N ALA A 98 -12.24 -6.54 19.16
CA ALA A 98 -11.19 -6.39 18.18
C ALA A 98 -11.90 -6.49 16.83
N SER A 99 -12.32 -5.35 16.29
CA SER A 99 -12.90 -5.31 14.95
C SER A 99 -11.81 -5.74 13.98
N THR A 100 -11.86 -6.99 13.51
CA THR A 100 -11.00 -7.46 12.44
C THR A 100 -11.26 -6.63 11.18
N LEU A 101 -10.28 -6.50 10.30
CA LEU A 101 -10.51 -5.81 9.03
C LEU A 101 -11.66 -6.47 8.27
N GLU A 102 -12.59 -5.66 7.76
CA GLU A 102 -13.78 -6.13 7.06
C GLU A 102 -13.84 -5.57 5.65
N TYR A 103 -14.39 -6.38 4.74
CA TYR A 103 -14.70 -5.91 3.41
C TYR A 103 -15.89 -4.95 3.50
N ASP A 104 -15.76 -3.76 2.92
CA ASP A 104 -16.82 -2.74 2.92
C ASP A 104 -17.19 -2.22 4.32
N TYR A 105 -16.19 -2.09 5.21
CA TYR A 105 -16.32 -1.60 6.59
C TYR A 105 -17.12 -0.28 6.71
N TYR A 106 -17.00 0.60 5.72
CA TYR A 106 -17.64 1.93 5.72
C TYR A 106 -19.04 1.96 5.09
N ARG A 107 -19.64 0.80 4.77
CA ARG A 107 -20.93 0.72 4.07
C ARG A 107 -22.04 1.55 4.73
N GLU A 108 -22.10 1.57 6.05
CA GLU A 108 -23.14 2.29 6.79
C GLU A 108 -22.68 3.68 7.25
N SER A 109 -21.43 3.80 7.71
CA SER A 109 -20.89 5.02 8.32
C SER A 109 -20.41 6.06 7.30
N CYS A 110 -19.91 5.63 6.14
CA CYS A 110 -19.52 6.51 5.04
C CYS A 110 -19.62 5.79 3.67
N PRO A 111 -20.84 5.56 3.16
CA PRO A 111 -21.06 4.78 1.94
C PRO A 111 -20.37 5.36 0.69
N GLN A 112 -20.10 6.67 0.68
CA GLN A 112 -19.38 7.37 -0.38
C GLN A 112 -17.85 7.30 -0.26
N ALA A 113 -17.26 6.77 0.82
CA ALA A 113 -15.82 6.83 1.08
C ALA A 113 -14.99 6.32 -0.10
N LEU A 114 -15.29 5.10 -0.57
CA LEU A 114 -14.57 4.51 -1.70
C LEU A 114 -14.75 5.31 -2.99
N HIS A 115 -15.94 5.85 -3.21
CA HIS A 115 -16.21 6.68 -4.39
C HIS A 115 -15.36 7.95 -4.36
N ILE A 116 -15.33 8.65 -3.23
CA ILE A 116 -14.52 9.86 -3.01
C ILE A 116 -13.06 9.53 -3.31
N ILE A 117 -12.46 8.60 -2.57
CA ILE A 117 -11.04 8.22 -2.72
C ILE A 117 -10.68 7.95 -4.19
N ARG A 118 -11.48 7.12 -4.87
CA ARG A 118 -11.25 6.77 -6.28
C ARG A 118 -11.38 7.99 -7.21
N SER A 119 -12.43 8.78 -7.05
CA SER A 119 -12.70 9.91 -7.95
C SER A 119 -11.69 11.05 -7.78
N THR A 120 -11.32 11.35 -6.54
CA THR A 120 -10.34 12.38 -6.19
C THR A 120 -8.95 11.96 -6.67
N LEU A 121 -8.53 10.73 -6.40
CA LEU A 121 -7.26 10.22 -6.88
C LEU A 121 -7.19 10.18 -8.41
N ARG A 122 -8.28 9.78 -9.09
CA ARG A 122 -8.34 9.83 -10.56
C ARG A 122 -8.12 11.25 -11.09
N ARG A 123 -8.77 12.24 -10.47
CA ARG A 123 -8.62 13.66 -10.84
C ARG A 123 -7.18 14.16 -10.65
N ILE A 124 -6.51 13.72 -9.59
CA ILE A 124 -5.09 14.02 -9.36
C ILE A 124 -4.23 13.34 -10.43
N TYR A 125 -4.47 12.05 -10.69
CA TYR A 125 -3.72 11.26 -11.67
C TYR A 125 -3.81 11.80 -13.10
N ASP A 126 -4.99 12.24 -13.52
CA ASP A 126 -5.20 12.81 -14.86
C ASP A 126 -4.39 14.10 -15.08
N ARG A 127 -4.02 14.81 -14.00
CA ARG A 127 -3.13 15.99 -14.03
C ARG A 127 -1.67 15.61 -13.85
N ASN A 128 -1.40 14.66 -12.96
CA ASN A 128 -0.06 14.21 -12.62
C ASN A 128 -0.05 12.70 -12.38
N SER A 129 0.30 11.92 -13.40
CA SER A 129 0.32 10.46 -13.30
C SER A 129 1.38 9.91 -12.34
N THR A 130 2.32 10.74 -11.86
CA THR A 130 3.32 10.32 -10.87
C THR A 130 2.74 10.09 -9.47
N VAL A 131 1.50 10.54 -9.21
CA VAL A 131 0.80 10.29 -7.95
C VAL A 131 0.61 8.79 -7.67
N ALA A 132 0.33 7.99 -8.70
CA ALA A 132 0.08 6.56 -8.53
C ALA A 132 1.31 5.81 -7.97
N PRO A 133 2.49 5.88 -8.61
CA PRO A 133 3.69 5.28 -8.03
C PRO A 133 4.12 5.93 -6.71
N ALA A 134 3.86 7.22 -6.50
CA ALA A 134 4.15 7.88 -5.23
C ALA A 134 3.33 7.29 -4.07
N ILE A 135 2.01 7.13 -4.23
CA ILE A 135 1.13 6.53 -3.21
C ILE A 135 1.42 5.04 -3.03
N LEU A 136 1.72 4.30 -4.12
CA LEU A 136 2.12 2.90 -4.02
C LEU A 136 3.39 2.72 -3.19
N ARG A 137 4.37 3.62 -3.35
CA ARG A 137 5.56 3.64 -2.50
C ARG A 137 5.23 4.08 -1.07
N LEU A 138 4.38 5.09 -0.90
CA LEU A 138 3.99 5.59 0.42
C LEU A 138 3.34 4.50 1.28
N VAL A 139 2.43 3.68 0.73
CA VAL A 139 1.84 2.56 1.47
C VAL A 139 2.86 1.46 1.79
N PHE A 140 3.84 1.22 0.93
CA PHE A 140 4.92 0.29 1.24
C PHE A 140 5.69 0.80 2.45
N HIS A 141 6.09 2.07 2.45
CA HIS A 141 6.85 2.67 3.55
C HIS A 141 6.06 2.71 4.87
N ASP A 142 4.74 2.95 4.84
CA ASP A 142 3.86 2.81 6.01
C ASP A 142 3.87 1.36 6.52
N CYS A 143 3.38 0.42 5.71
CA CYS A 143 3.20 -0.97 6.12
C CYS A 143 4.50 -1.70 6.51
N PHE A 144 5.65 -1.24 6.00
CA PHE A 144 6.96 -1.77 6.34
C PHE A 144 7.60 -1.08 7.56
N VAL A 145 6.91 -0.18 8.24
CA VAL A 145 7.36 0.44 9.49
C VAL A 145 6.24 0.30 10.52
N LYS A 146 6.40 -0.66 11.45
CA LYS A 146 5.42 -0.99 12.51
C LYS A 146 3.99 -1.41 12.08
N GLY A 147 3.65 -1.32 10.80
CA GLY A 147 2.39 -1.84 10.25
C GLY A 147 1.69 -0.80 9.41
N CYS A 148 0.55 -1.15 8.81
CA CYS A 148 -0.23 -0.17 8.05
C CYS A 148 -1.10 0.66 9.02
N ASP A 149 -0.53 1.70 9.60
CA ASP A 149 -1.14 2.51 10.66
C ASP A 149 -1.05 4.02 10.39
N ALA A 150 -0.66 4.42 9.18
CA ALA A 150 -0.46 5.81 8.79
C ALA A 150 0.58 6.59 9.62
N SER A 151 1.44 5.91 10.37
CA SER A 151 2.54 6.53 11.14
C SER A 151 3.48 7.35 10.25
N VAL A 152 3.70 6.92 8.99
CA VAL A 152 4.51 7.64 8.00
C VAL A 152 3.94 9.02 7.63
N LEU A 153 2.65 9.26 7.89
CA LEU A 153 1.97 10.52 7.54
C LEU A 153 2.12 11.59 8.62
N LEU A 154 2.56 11.25 9.84
CA LEU A 154 2.74 12.21 10.94
C LEU A 154 3.91 13.16 10.65
N ASP A 155 3.69 14.46 10.86
CA ASP A 155 4.73 15.48 10.81
C ASP A 155 5.46 15.57 12.17
N ARG A 156 6.67 16.13 12.13
CA ARG A 156 7.50 16.30 13.33
C ARG A 156 6.83 17.27 14.30
N THR A 157 6.87 16.92 15.58
CA THR A 157 6.49 17.83 16.68
C THR A 157 7.68 18.10 17.59
N VAL A 158 7.49 18.92 18.63
CA VAL A 158 8.51 19.17 19.65
C VAL A 158 8.89 17.90 20.42
N PHE A 159 7.94 16.96 20.55
CA PHE A 159 8.09 15.76 21.39
C PHE A 159 8.26 14.47 20.58
N MET A 160 8.01 14.51 19.26
CA MET A 160 8.01 13.34 18.38
C MET A 160 8.74 13.64 17.07
N GLY A 161 9.73 12.81 16.75
CA GLY A 161 10.36 12.80 15.44
C GLY A 161 9.43 12.21 14.37
N SER A 162 9.60 12.62 13.11
CA SER A 162 8.81 12.07 12.01
C SER A 162 9.63 11.13 11.15
N GLU A 163 9.02 10.02 10.75
CA GLU A 163 9.55 9.12 9.72
C GLU A 163 9.90 9.85 8.43
N LYS A 164 9.17 10.92 8.07
CA LYS A 164 9.42 11.72 6.85
C LYS A 164 10.82 12.33 6.81
N ASP A 165 11.41 12.57 7.98
CA ASP A 165 12.71 13.21 8.11
C ASP A 165 13.89 12.25 7.87
N THR A 166 13.62 10.95 7.87
CA THR A 166 14.64 9.90 7.75
C THR A 166 15.13 9.76 6.30
N LEU A 167 16.39 9.36 6.12
CA LEU A 167 17.00 9.22 4.78
C LEU A 167 16.18 8.35 3.80
N PRO A 168 15.59 7.20 4.21
CA PRO A 168 14.75 6.40 3.31
C PRO A 168 13.49 7.13 2.81
N ASN A 169 13.00 8.09 3.59
CA ASN A 169 11.70 8.73 3.39
C ASN A 169 11.77 10.15 2.82
N GLN A 170 12.94 10.79 2.78
CA GLN A 170 13.12 12.14 2.22
C GLN A 170 12.68 12.29 0.76
N SER A 171 12.63 11.18 0.01
CA SER A 171 12.16 11.14 -1.38
C SER A 171 10.68 10.75 -1.53
N LEU A 172 9.96 10.48 -0.45
CA LEU A 172 8.53 10.21 -0.50
C LEU A 172 7.75 11.43 -0.97
N LYS A 173 6.66 11.16 -1.69
CA LYS A 173 5.74 12.14 -2.28
C LYS A 173 4.31 11.65 -2.06
N GLY A 174 3.34 12.50 -2.35
CA GLY A 174 1.91 12.16 -2.25
C GLY A 174 1.26 12.54 -0.92
N PHE A 175 1.99 13.15 0.03
CA PHE A 175 1.40 13.60 1.30
C PHE A 175 0.28 14.62 1.08
N ASP A 176 0.51 15.66 0.25
CA ASP A 176 -0.51 16.68 -0.03
C ASP A 176 -1.70 16.10 -0.82
N ASP A 177 -1.46 15.07 -1.64
CA ASP A 177 -2.53 14.35 -2.35
C ASP A 177 -3.40 13.56 -1.37
N ILE A 178 -2.80 12.93 -0.37
CA ILE A 178 -3.51 12.25 0.73
C ILE A 178 -4.31 13.27 1.56
N ASP A 179 -3.75 14.44 1.87
CA ASP A 179 -4.48 15.49 2.61
C ASP A 179 -5.70 15.98 1.83
N LEU A 180 -5.57 16.15 0.51
CA LEU A 180 -6.69 16.56 -0.34
C LEU A 180 -7.82 15.51 -0.31
N ILE A 181 -7.48 14.22 -0.46
CA ILE A 181 -8.49 13.16 -0.39
C ILE A 181 -9.09 13.09 1.01
N LYS A 182 -8.28 13.25 2.05
CA LYS A 182 -8.74 13.26 3.45
C LYS A 182 -9.70 14.41 3.70
N SER A 183 -9.41 15.61 3.22
CA SER A 183 -10.31 16.76 3.34
C SER A 183 -11.67 16.49 2.71
N GLU A 184 -11.72 15.91 1.50
CA GLU A 184 -13.00 15.57 0.86
C GLU A 184 -13.76 14.45 1.59
N LEU A 185 -13.04 13.53 2.24
CA LEU A 185 -13.65 12.52 3.12
C LEU A 185 -14.23 13.15 4.39
N GLU A 186 -13.50 14.04 5.05
CA GLU A 186 -13.95 14.72 6.26
C GLU A 186 -15.16 15.63 5.98
N ASP A 187 -15.21 16.29 4.82
CA ASP A 187 -16.38 17.07 4.40
C ASP A 187 -17.64 16.20 4.23
N ALA A 188 -17.47 14.94 3.81
CA ALA A 188 -18.57 14.03 3.52
C ALA A 188 -18.98 13.16 4.73
N CYS A 189 -18.03 12.77 5.56
CA CYS A 189 -18.24 11.89 6.71
C CYS A 189 -17.18 12.18 7.81
N PRO A 190 -17.38 13.25 8.59
CA PRO A 190 -16.41 13.71 9.59
C PRO A 190 -16.02 12.63 10.60
N GLY A 191 -14.72 12.42 10.80
CA GLY A 191 -14.17 11.52 11.82
C GLY A 191 -14.46 10.03 11.59
N VAL A 192 -14.81 9.63 10.36
CA VAL A 192 -15.18 8.23 10.07
C VAL A 192 -14.03 7.42 9.49
N VAL A 193 -13.39 7.91 8.42
CA VAL A 193 -12.41 7.14 7.64
C VAL A 193 -10.99 7.41 8.14
N SER A 194 -10.27 6.38 8.59
CA SER A 194 -8.88 6.53 9.03
C SER A 194 -7.93 6.89 7.88
N CYS A 195 -6.83 7.56 8.20
CA CYS A 195 -5.75 7.82 7.26
C CYS A 195 -5.08 6.53 6.77
N ALA A 196 -4.98 5.51 7.62
CA ALA A 196 -4.46 4.20 7.28
C ALA A 196 -5.31 3.51 6.21
N ASP A 197 -6.65 3.52 6.35
CA ASP A 197 -7.54 2.97 5.33
C ASP A 197 -7.55 3.80 4.05
N LEU A 198 -7.54 5.13 4.17
CA LEU A 198 -7.37 6.02 3.03
C LEU A 198 -6.13 5.64 2.21
N LEU A 199 -4.97 5.46 2.87
CA LEU A 199 -3.71 5.16 2.21
C LEU A 199 -3.74 3.81 1.48
N VAL A 200 -4.24 2.74 2.11
CA VAL A 200 -4.28 1.41 1.45
C VAL A 200 -5.31 1.36 0.31
N VAL A 201 -6.44 2.06 0.42
CA VAL A 201 -7.43 2.15 -0.66
C VAL A 201 -6.88 2.98 -1.82
N ALA A 202 -6.25 4.12 -1.53
CA ALA A 202 -5.60 4.95 -2.54
C ALA A 202 -4.47 4.21 -3.26
N ALA A 203 -3.71 3.36 -2.56
CA ALA A 203 -2.70 2.51 -3.18
C ALA A 203 -3.30 1.48 -4.15
N ARG A 204 -4.42 0.83 -3.80
CA ARG A 204 -5.11 -0.08 -4.72
C ARG A 204 -5.56 0.65 -5.98
N GLU A 205 -6.20 1.81 -5.83
CA GLU A 205 -6.61 2.63 -6.97
C GLU A 205 -5.40 3.07 -7.81
N SER A 206 -4.28 3.40 -7.17
CA SER A 206 -3.01 3.74 -7.85
C SER A 206 -2.47 2.60 -8.69
N VAL A 207 -2.52 1.36 -8.20
CA VAL A 207 -2.12 0.16 -8.95
C VAL A 207 -3.00 0.00 -10.20
N VAL A 208 -4.32 0.15 -10.07
CA VAL A 208 -5.25 0.07 -11.20
C VAL A 208 -4.98 1.18 -12.23
N LEU A 209 -4.75 2.42 -11.77
CA LEU A 209 -4.41 3.55 -12.64
C LEU A 209 -3.08 3.36 -13.37
N ALA A 210 -2.12 2.68 -12.74
CA ALA A 210 -0.85 2.29 -13.35
C ALA A 210 -0.94 1.09 -14.31
N GLY A 211 -2.15 0.53 -14.52
CA GLY A 211 -2.37 -0.63 -15.39
C GLY A 211 -2.06 -1.97 -14.74
N GLY A 212 -2.01 -2.03 -13.42
CA GLY A 212 -1.87 -3.23 -12.62
C GLY A 212 -3.21 -3.89 -12.25
N PRO A 213 -3.17 -4.97 -11.44
CA PRO A 213 -4.36 -5.71 -11.06
C PRO A 213 -5.24 -4.94 -10.07
N PHE A 214 -6.54 -5.21 -10.15
CA PHE A 214 -7.44 -4.92 -9.04
C PHE A 214 -7.30 -5.99 -7.96
N TYR A 215 -7.39 -5.58 -6.69
CA TYR A 215 -7.51 -6.47 -5.56
C TYR A 215 -8.48 -5.91 -4.50
N PRO A 216 -9.17 -6.77 -3.75
CA PRO A 216 -10.01 -6.34 -2.64
C PRO A 216 -9.13 -5.85 -1.48
N VAL A 217 -9.52 -4.73 -0.89
CA VAL A 217 -8.90 -4.19 0.32
C VAL A 217 -9.92 -4.31 1.44
N HIS A 218 -9.52 -4.97 2.54
CA HIS A 218 -10.29 -4.95 3.78
C HIS A 218 -9.92 -3.69 4.54
N THR A 219 -10.91 -3.01 5.11
CA THR A 219 -10.78 -1.73 5.83
C THR A 219 -11.22 -1.90 7.29
N GLY A 220 -11.07 -0.86 8.10
CA GLY A 220 -11.25 -0.87 9.55
C GLY A 220 -9.95 -0.61 10.32
N ARG A 221 -8.89 -0.15 9.65
CA ARG A 221 -7.64 0.24 10.32
C ARG A 221 -7.87 1.50 11.16
N LYS A 222 -7.11 1.61 12.24
CA LYS A 222 -6.96 2.84 13.02
C LYS A 222 -5.59 3.45 12.75
N ASP A 223 -5.51 4.75 13.00
CA ASP A 223 -4.30 5.53 12.83
C ASP A 223 -3.45 5.45 14.09
N SER A 224 -2.13 5.34 13.91
CA SER A 224 -1.15 5.45 14.98
C SER A 224 -1.12 6.87 15.54
N ASP A 225 -0.90 6.96 16.85
CA ASP A 225 -0.61 8.18 17.61
C ASP A 225 0.92 8.44 17.71
N HIS A 226 1.74 7.59 17.10
CA HIS A 226 3.20 7.69 17.10
C HIS A 226 3.81 7.49 15.70
N SER A 227 4.94 8.15 15.44
CA SER A 227 5.81 7.91 14.28
C SER A 227 7.10 7.22 14.72
N TYR A 228 7.69 6.41 13.85
CA TYR A 228 8.81 5.50 14.18
C TYR A 228 10.07 5.74 13.33
N PRO A 229 10.70 6.93 13.41
CA PRO A 229 11.87 7.26 12.61
C PRO A 229 13.06 6.32 12.82
N GLU A 230 13.20 5.74 14.02
CA GLU A 230 14.25 4.77 14.34
C GLU A 230 14.09 3.44 13.59
N VAL A 231 12.85 3.05 13.27
CA VAL A 231 12.51 1.81 12.57
C VAL A 231 12.58 1.99 11.05
N SER A 232 12.44 3.22 10.55
CA SER A 232 12.52 3.51 9.10
C SER A 232 13.84 3.05 8.46
N TYR A 233 14.93 2.94 9.22
CA TYR A 233 16.21 2.40 8.72
C TYR A 233 16.20 0.88 8.46
N GLU A 234 15.14 0.18 8.86
CA GLU A 234 14.92 -1.22 8.50
C GLU A 234 14.40 -1.39 7.07
N LEU A 235 13.93 -0.31 6.42
CA LEU A 235 13.50 -0.34 5.02
C LEU A 235 14.62 -0.87 4.10
N PRO A 236 14.28 -1.68 3.08
CA PRO A 236 15.26 -2.13 2.09
C PRO A 236 15.95 -0.96 1.39
N SER A 237 17.27 -1.05 1.26
CA SER A 237 18.08 -0.08 0.54
C SER A 237 18.11 -0.40 -0.95
N PRO A 238 18.16 0.60 -1.85
CA PRO A 238 18.41 0.37 -3.27
C PRO A 238 19.77 -0.29 -3.57
N LEU A 239 20.62 -0.37 -2.55
CA LEU A 239 21.99 -0.87 -2.58
C LEU A 239 22.15 -2.21 -1.85
N ASP A 240 21.08 -2.78 -1.30
CA ASP A 240 21.13 -4.07 -0.62
C ASP A 240 21.45 -5.20 -1.61
N ASP A 241 22.21 -6.19 -1.14
CA ASP A 241 22.40 -7.44 -1.85
C ASP A 241 21.19 -8.38 -1.66
N LEU A 242 21.18 -9.51 -2.37
CA LEU A 242 20.05 -10.44 -2.30
C LEU A 242 19.82 -10.99 -0.87
N PRO A 243 20.82 -11.51 -0.12
CA PRO A 243 20.60 -12.01 1.23
C PRO A 243 20.04 -10.95 2.18
N THR A 244 20.55 -9.72 2.13
CA THR A 244 20.05 -8.62 2.97
C THR A 244 18.60 -8.29 2.62
N THR A 245 18.29 -8.22 1.32
CA THR A 245 16.93 -7.95 0.83
C THR A 245 15.95 -9.02 1.33
N ILE A 246 16.28 -10.31 1.16
CA ILE A 246 15.43 -11.41 1.64
C ILE A 246 15.26 -11.35 3.16
N ALA A 247 16.33 -11.09 3.92
CA ALA A 247 16.26 -11.01 5.39
C ALA A 247 15.32 -9.88 5.87
N ARG A 248 15.37 -8.70 5.23
CA ARG A 248 14.49 -7.56 5.56
C ARG A 248 13.02 -7.84 5.26
N PHE A 249 12.72 -8.52 4.15
CA PHE A 249 11.35 -8.93 3.84
C PHE A 249 10.86 -10.07 4.73
N ALA A 250 11.73 -11.03 5.04
CA ALA A 250 11.42 -12.14 5.94
C ALA A 250 11.13 -11.66 7.37
N SER A 251 11.81 -10.62 7.85
CA SER A 251 11.53 -10.02 9.18
C SER A 251 10.11 -9.45 9.27
N ARG A 252 9.49 -9.14 8.13
CA ARG A 252 8.08 -8.71 8.01
C ARG A 252 7.15 -9.81 7.52
N GLY A 253 7.62 -11.05 7.52
CA GLY A 253 6.83 -12.24 7.21
C GLY A 253 6.62 -12.49 5.72
N PHE A 254 7.42 -11.89 4.83
CA PHE A 254 7.36 -12.15 3.39
C PHE A 254 8.37 -13.21 2.96
N THR A 255 7.92 -14.10 2.08
CA THR A 255 8.74 -15.14 1.43
C THR A 255 9.57 -14.57 0.29
N GLU A 256 10.56 -15.33 -0.22
CA GLU A 256 11.37 -14.90 -1.38
C GLU A 256 10.51 -14.58 -2.60
N LYS A 257 9.51 -15.43 -2.89
CA LYS A 257 8.54 -15.18 -3.97
C LYS A 257 7.82 -13.84 -3.77
N GLU A 258 7.34 -13.58 -2.56
CA GLU A 258 6.61 -12.35 -2.25
C GLU A 258 7.52 -11.11 -2.35
N THR A 259 8.79 -11.23 -1.98
CA THR A 259 9.81 -10.19 -2.17
C THR A 259 10.00 -9.86 -3.65
N VAL A 260 10.24 -10.86 -4.49
CA VAL A 260 10.36 -10.68 -5.96
C VAL A 260 9.09 -10.05 -6.55
N THR A 261 7.93 -10.42 -6.00
CA THR A 261 6.63 -9.91 -6.44
C THR A 261 6.46 -8.44 -6.06
N LEU A 262 6.73 -8.04 -4.82
CA LEU A 262 6.60 -6.66 -4.36
C LEU A 262 7.57 -5.71 -5.09
N LEU A 263 8.81 -6.14 -5.32
CA LEU A 263 9.79 -5.37 -6.09
C LEU A 263 9.35 -5.15 -7.55
N GLY A 264 8.42 -5.94 -8.08
CA GLY A 264 7.76 -5.67 -9.36
C GLY A 264 7.00 -4.33 -9.42
N ALA A 265 6.71 -3.70 -8.28
CA ALA A 265 6.19 -2.33 -8.21
C ALA A 265 7.17 -1.30 -8.83
N HIS A 266 8.47 -1.61 -8.88
CA HIS A 266 9.48 -0.82 -9.59
C HIS A 266 9.30 -0.83 -11.12
N SER A 267 8.26 -1.45 -11.66
CA SER A 267 7.83 -1.27 -13.05
C SER A 267 7.15 0.08 -13.34
N THR A 268 6.94 0.92 -12.33
CA THR A 268 6.37 2.27 -12.45
C THR A 268 7.11 3.24 -11.54
N GLY A 269 6.91 4.53 -11.77
CA GLY A 269 7.49 5.60 -10.94
C GLY A 269 8.76 6.19 -11.50
N MET A 270 9.48 6.89 -10.64
CA MET A 270 10.70 7.63 -10.97
C MET A 270 11.80 7.34 -9.96
N ILE A 271 13.04 7.43 -10.42
CA ILE A 271 14.23 7.22 -9.59
C ILE A 271 15.24 8.33 -9.86
N HIS A 272 15.82 8.87 -8.79
CA HIS A 272 16.89 9.86 -8.88
C HIS A 272 18.25 9.20 -9.12
N CYS A 273 19.12 9.87 -9.88
CA CYS A 273 20.44 9.35 -10.25
C CYS A 273 21.30 8.93 -9.05
N LYS A 274 21.22 9.62 -7.90
CA LYS A 274 22.02 9.29 -6.71
C LYS A 274 21.84 7.85 -6.22
N PHE A 275 20.71 7.22 -6.53
CA PHE A 275 20.40 5.86 -6.08
C PHE A 275 21.07 4.77 -6.92
N PHE A 276 21.58 5.09 -8.11
CA PHE A 276 22.22 4.13 -9.00
C PHE A 276 23.53 4.62 -9.64
N GLU A 277 23.92 5.89 -9.46
CA GLU A 277 25.17 6.44 -10.02
C GLU A 277 26.42 5.65 -9.61
N ARG A 278 26.45 5.07 -8.40
CA ARG A 278 27.58 4.24 -7.95
C ARG A 278 27.76 3.01 -8.84
N ARG A 279 26.66 2.46 -9.37
CA ARG A 279 26.72 1.33 -10.32
C ARG A 279 27.24 1.73 -11.69
N LEU A 280 27.14 3.01 -12.06
CA LEU A 280 27.58 3.51 -13.37
C LEU A 280 29.07 3.85 -13.40
N TYR A 281 29.65 4.24 -12.26
CA TYR A 281 30.99 4.82 -12.24
C TYR A 281 31.95 4.19 -11.22
N LYS A 282 31.45 3.76 -10.05
CA LYS A 282 32.29 3.37 -8.91
C LYS A 282 31.81 2.13 -8.18
N PHE A 283 31.54 1.06 -8.92
CA PHE A 283 30.93 -0.12 -8.35
C PHE A 283 31.93 -0.90 -7.48
N GLY A 284 31.51 -1.32 -6.28
CA GLY A 284 32.36 -2.10 -5.38
C GLY A 284 33.66 -1.40 -4.93
N GLY A 285 33.74 -0.06 -5.00
CA GLY A 285 34.96 0.68 -4.71
C GLY A 285 36.00 0.67 -5.84
N THR A 286 35.62 0.17 -7.02
CA THR A 286 36.42 0.28 -8.25
C THR A 286 36.12 1.59 -8.99
N ASP A 287 36.87 1.91 -10.04
CA ASP A 287 36.52 2.97 -11.02
C ASP A 287 35.83 2.39 -12.27
N GLN A 288 35.07 1.30 -12.09
CA GLN A 288 34.37 0.59 -13.16
C GLN A 288 32.87 0.50 -12.87
N PRO A 289 32.02 0.37 -13.92
CA PRO A 289 30.61 0.09 -13.74
C PRO A 289 30.37 -1.30 -13.15
N ASP A 290 29.16 -1.51 -12.64
CA ASP A 290 28.69 -2.79 -12.14
C ASP A 290 28.72 -3.84 -13.27
N PRO A 291 29.48 -4.95 -13.12
CA PRO A 291 29.63 -5.95 -14.17
C PRO A 291 28.34 -6.75 -14.44
N SER A 292 27.33 -6.66 -13.56
CA SER A 292 26.02 -7.26 -13.78
C SER A 292 25.11 -6.42 -14.69
N MET A 293 25.53 -5.21 -15.05
CA MET A 293 24.76 -4.33 -15.93
C MET A 293 25.15 -4.52 -17.40
N ASP A 294 24.15 -4.48 -18.27
CA ASP A 294 24.38 -4.42 -19.72
C ASP A 294 25.18 -3.16 -20.09
N PRO A 295 26.30 -3.28 -20.83
CA PRO A 295 27.16 -2.14 -21.14
C PRO A 295 26.46 -1.02 -21.92
N GLU A 296 25.60 -1.36 -22.88
CA GLU A 296 24.84 -0.35 -23.64
C GLU A 296 23.85 0.38 -22.73
N PHE A 297 23.23 -0.34 -21.80
CA PHE A 297 22.35 0.25 -20.79
C PHE A 297 23.10 1.15 -19.81
N VAL A 298 24.33 0.81 -19.43
CA VAL A 298 25.20 1.71 -18.64
C VAL A 298 25.41 3.03 -19.38
N ASP A 299 25.73 2.98 -20.68
CA ASP A 299 25.93 4.19 -21.48
C ASP A 299 24.64 5.02 -21.62
N PHE A 300 23.49 4.36 -21.79
CA PHE A 300 22.19 5.02 -21.73
C PHE A 300 21.96 5.73 -20.39
N LEU A 301 22.15 5.04 -19.26
CA LEU A 301 21.96 5.63 -17.93
C LEU A 301 22.95 6.76 -17.63
N ARG A 302 24.20 6.66 -18.11
CA ARG A 302 25.17 7.75 -18.06
C ARG A 302 24.69 8.96 -18.85
N SER A 303 24.08 8.77 -20.03
CA SER A 303 23.51 9.88 -20.81
C SER A 303 22.37 10.59 -20.08
N VAL A 304 21.55 9.84 -19.33
CA VAL A 304 20.48 10.36 -18.49
C VAL A 304 21.05 11.14 -17.30
N CYS A 305 22.06 10.59 -16.63
CA CYS A 305 22.62 11.16 -15.41
C CYS A 305 23.76 12.14 -15.63
N ASN A 306 24.23 12.34 -16.86
CA ASN A 306 25.39 13.16 -17.20
C ASN A 306 25.25 14.56 -16.59
N THR A 307 25.99 14.75 -15.50
CA THR A 307 26.46 16.02 -15.02
C THR A 307 27.52 16.46 -16.02
N ASN A 308 27.34 17.60 -16.69
CA ASN A 308 28.51 18.30 -17.17
C ASN A 308 29.38 18.56 -15.92
N GLN A 309 30.41 17.74 -15.75
CA GLN A 309 31.43 17.92 -14.76
C GLN A 309 32.10 19.25 -15.07
N THR A 310 31.64 20.34 -14.48
CA THR A 310 32.54 21.44 -14.16
C THR A 310 33.45 20.95 -13.04
N GLN A 311 34.41 20.08 -13.39
CA GLN A 311 35.70 20.08 -12.73
C GLN A 311 36.35 21.42 -13.07
N THR A 312 36.04 22.46 -12.31
CA THR A 312 36.97 23.58 -12.19
C THR A 312 38.18 23.04 -11.46
N GLN A 313 39.21 22.74 -12.24
CA GLN A 313 40.58 22.56 -11.78
C GLN A 313 40.93 23.66 -10.78
N GLY A 314 41.57 23.26 -9.69
CA GLY A 314 41.90 24.14 -8.59
C GLY A 314 42.74 25.33 -9.01
N HIS A 315 42.38 26.50 -8.47
CA HIS A 315 43.29 27.54 -8.03
C HIS A 315 42.60 28.26 -6.85
N SER A 316 43.16 28.12 -5.65
CA SER A 316 42.87 28.98 -4.48
C SER A 316 44.01 30.00 -4.32
N PRO A 317 43.87 31.05 -3.49
CA PRO A 317 42.68 31.85 -3.18
C PRO A 317 42.97 33.37 -3.31
N SER A 318 41.93 34.21 -3.44
CA SER A 318 42.03 35.59 -2.95
C SER A 318 40.68 36.13 -2.53
N ALA A 319 40.70 36.81 -1.39
CA ALA A 319 39.57 37.21 -0.58
C ALA A 319 38.92 38.52 -1.04
N SER A 320 37.59 38.61 -0.95
CA SER A 320 36.84 39.63 -0.19
C SER A 320 35.32 39.57 -0.47
N PRO A 321 34.46 40.09 0.44
CA PRO A 321 33.08 39.66 0.59
C PRO A 321 32.02 40.65 0.06
N ALA A 322 30.77 40.16 0.03
CA ALA A 322 29.48 40.85 -0.05
C ALA A 322 28.78 40.90 -1.42
N ALA A 323 27.71 40.09 -1.54
CA ALA A 323 26.37 40.55 -1.97
C ALA A 323 25.35 39.40 -1.98
N SER A 324 24.29 39.58 -1.17
CA SER A 324 22.89 39.11 -1.34
C SER A 324 22.56 37.61 -1.44
N PRO A 325 21.61 37.10 -0.61
CA PRO A 325 21.06 35.75 -0.79
C PRO A 325 20.05 35.78 -1.93
N SER A 326 20.54 35.61 -3.17
CA SER A 326 19.66 35.22 -4.27
C SER A 326 19.29 33.75 -4.08
N SER A 327 17.97 33.50 -4.10
CA SER A 327 17.32 32.20 -4.11
C SER A 327 18.19 31.12 -4.77
N SER A 328 18.71 30.21 -3.95
CA SER A 328 19.28 28.96 -4.44
C SER A 328 18.20 28.26 -5.26
N LYS A 329 18.31 28.33 -6.59
CA LYS A 329 17.70 27.35 -7.47
C LYS A 329 18.25 26.01 -7.00
N VAL A 330 17.46 25.29 -6.20
CA VAL A 330 17.74 23.89 -5.89
C VAL A 330 17.91 23.23 -7.25
N ALA A 331 19.12 22.79 -7.56
CA ALA A 331 19.37 22.05 -8.79
C ALA A 331 18.45 20.83 -8.74
N GLU A 332 17.46 20.80 -9.63
CA GLU A 332 16.52 19.69 -9.69
C GLU A 332 17.32 18.41 -9.91
N GLU A 333 17.25 17.52 -8.93
CA GLU A 333 18.05 16.30 -8.91
C GLU A 333 17.62 15.41 -10.08
N ARG A 334 18.54 15.17 -11.03
CA ARG A 334 18.25 14.37 -12.23
C ARG A 334 17.60 13.04 -11.86
N SER A 335 16.58 12.69 -12.61
CA SER A 335 15.79 11.49 -12.42
C SER A 335 15.36 10.90 -13.77
N MET A 336 14.95 9.64 -13.74
CA MET A 336 14.33 8.98 -14.88
C MET A 336 13.11 8.18 -14.44
N LYS A 337 12.28 7.84 -15.41
CA LYS A 337 11.18 6.92 -15.16
C LYS A 337 11.69 5.48 -15.08
N MET A 338 11.07 4.70 -14.21
CA MET A 338 11.36 3.27 -14.08
C MET A 338 10.81 2.45 -15.26
N ASP A 339 9.77 2.94 -15.96
CA ASP A 339 9.16 2.32 -17.14
C ASP A 339 9.85 2.75 -18.47
N TYR A 340 11.19 2.82 -18.47
CA TYR A 340 11.98 3.41 -19.56
C TYR A 340 11.82 2.71 -20.93
N GLU A 341 11.41 1.44 -20.97
CA GLU A 341 11.17 0.68 -22.21
C GLU A 341 9.83 1.04 -22.91
N GLY A 342 9.01 1.91 -22.31
CA GLY A 342 7.88 2.55 -22.99
C GLY A 342 6.51 2.34 -22.34
N ARG A 343 5.63 3.34 -22.54
CA ARG A 343 4.24 3.35 -22.04
C ARG A 343 3.39 2.37 -22.84
N GLY A 344 2.80 1.37 -22.18
CA GLY A 344 1.79 0.49 -22.79
C GLY A 344 2.06 -1.02 -22.67
N SER A 345 3.14 -1.42 -22.03
CA SER A 345 3.53 -2.83 -21.89
C SER A 345 2.96 -3.55 -20.66
N GLY A 346 2.17 -2.86 -19.84
CA GLY A 346 1.53 -3.44 -18.66
C GLY A 346 2.44 -3.44 -17.42
N PHE A 347 1.81 -3.28 -16.25
CA PHE A 347 2.48 -3.27 -14.96
C PHE A 347 3.30 -4.56 -14.75
N GLY A 348 4.60 -4.44 -14.47
CA GLY A 348 5.53 -5.52 -14.11
C GLY A 348 6.32 -6.20 -15.23
N ILE A 349 5.72 -6.49 -16.39
CA ILE A 349 6.35 -7.46 -17.31
C ILE A 349 7.69 -7.00 -17.90
N LEU A 350 7.81 -5.72 -18.28
CA LEU A 350 9.07 -5.18 -18.80
C LEU A 350 10.12 -5.04 -17.71
N TYR A 351 9.72 -4.79 -16.46
CA TYR A 351 10.64 -4.78 -15.33
C TYR A 351 11.38 -6.12 -15.26
N TYR A 352 10.67 -7.25 -15.20
CA TYR A 352 11.30 -8.57 -15.11
C TYR A 352 12.10 -8.94 -16.38
N ARG A 353 11.64 -8.55 -17.57
CA ARG A 353 12.39 -8.77 -18.82
C ARG A 353 13.69 -7.96 -18.85
N GLY A 354 13.68 -6.73 -18.33
CA GLY A 354 14.85 -5.89 -18.18
C GLY A 354 15.87 -6.53 -17.23
N LEU A 355 15.43 -7.10 -16.10
CA LEU A 355 16.34 -7.79 -15.17
C LEU A 355 17.09 -8.95 -15.85
N LEU A 356 16.40 -9.75 -16.66
CA LEU A 356 17.01 -10.86 -17.42
C LEU A 356 18.02 -10.40 -18.47
N GLN A 357 17.98 -9.12 -18.85
CA GLN A 357 18.90 -8.50 -19.80
C GLN A 357 20.01 -7.70 -19.10
N GLY A 358 20.15 -7.76 -17.77
CA GLY A 358 21.12 -6.91 -17.05
C GLY A 358 20.72 -5.44 -17.00
N LYS A 359 19.43 -5.12 -17.16
CA LYS A 359 18.89 -3.75 -17.23
C LYS A 359 18.06 -3.35 -15.99
N GLY A 360 18.34 -3.96 -14.84
CA GLY A 360 17.84 -3.46 -13.55
C GLY A 360 18.53 -2.15 -13.19
N ILE A 361 17.77 -1.10 -12.85
CA ILE A 361 18.34 0.23 -12.56
C ILE A 361 19.01 0.23 -11.18
N MET A 362 18.28 -0.15 -10.13
CA MET A 362 18.84 -0.23 -8.77
C MET A 362 19.61 -1.54 -8.58
N PHE A 363 20.59 -1.53 -7.69
CA PHE A 363 21.38 -2.73 -7.42
C PHE A 363 20.49 -3.85 -6.89
N VAL A 364 19.63 -3.52 -5.92
CA VAL A 364 18.64 -4.45 -5.35
C VAL A 364 17.75 -5.12 -6.41
N ASP A 365 17.40 -4.42 -7.49
CA ASP A 365 16.60 -4.99 -8.58
C ASP A 365 17.39 -6.05 -9.34
N GLN A 366 18.62 -5.72 -9.75
CA GLN A 366 19.46 -6.65 -10.51
C GLN A 366 19.86 -7.87 -9.67
N GLN A 367 19.91 -7.74 -8.34
CA GLN A 367 20.18 -8.86 -7.43
C GLN A 367 19.10 -9.94 -7.44
N LEU A 368 17.88 -9.66 -7.94
CA LEU A 368 16.83 -10.68 -8.08
C LEU A 368 17.18 -11.78 -9.08
N THR A 369 18.17 -11.58 -9.96
CA THR A 369 18.66 -12.62 -10.87
C THR A 369 19.88 -13.37 -10.34
N ALA A 370 20.40 -13.02 -9.15
CA ALA A 370 21.59 -13.63 -8.58
C ALA A 370 21.29 -14.96 -7.84
N GLY A 371 20.09 -15.13 -7.29
CA GLY A 371 19.67 -16.34 -6.59
C GLY A 371 18.94 -17.32 -7.51
N GLU A 372 19.03 -18.63 -7.21
CA GLU A 372 18.37 -19.67 -8.02
C GLU A 372 16.84 -19.54 -8.01
N GLU A 373 16.25 -19.45 -6.81
CA GLU A 373 14.79 -19.35 -6.64
C GLU A 373 14.27 -17.99 -7.14
N THR A 374 14.93 -16.89 -6.76
CA THR A 374 14.52 -15.55 -7.20
C THR A 374 14.62 -15.38 -8.72
N ALA A 375 15.69 -15.86 -9.36
CA ALA A 375 15.81 -15.85 -10.81
C ALA A 375 14.72 -16.69 -11.50
N ASN A 376 14.30 -17.80 -10.88
CA ASN A 376 13.19 -18.60 -11.39
C ASN A 376 11.85 -17.82 -11.36
N TRP A 377 11.58 -17.07 -10.29
CA TRP A 377 10.40 -16.20 -10.23
C TRP A 377 10.47 -15.05 -11.24
N VAL A 378 11.65 -14.43 -11.42
CA VAL A 378 11.87 -13.40 -12.46
C VAL A 378 11.55 -13.95 -13.86
N ARG A 379 12.01 -15.15 -14.21
CA ARG A 379 11.70 -15.77 -15.53
C ARG A 379 10.21 -16.05 -15.72
N GLN A 380 9.53 -16.51 -14.67
CA GLN A 380 8.08 -16.75 -14.71
C GLN A 380 7.31 -15.45 -14.92
N TYR A 381 7.63 -14.39 -14.16
CA TYR A 381 6.94 -13.11 -14.30
C TYR A 381 7.28 -12.36 -15.60
N ALA A 382 8.48 -12.56 -16.16
CA ALA A 382 8.84 -12.04 -17.48
C ALA A 382 8.07 -12.71 -18.64
N SER A 383 7.56 -13.93 -18.43
CA SER A 383 6.83 -14.71 -19.44
C SER A 383 5.31 -14.71 -19.27
N ASP A 384 4.80 -14.55 -18.04
CA ASP A 384 3.37 -14.56 -17.73
C ASP A 384 2.97 -13.34 -16.85
N ALA A 385 2.50 -12.27 -17.50
CA ALA A 385 1.94 -11.10 -16.82
C ALA A 385 0.74 -11.43 -15.93
N SER A 386 -0.09 -12.41 -16.32
CA SER A 386 -1.27 -12.78 -15.55
C SER A 386 -0.87 -13.46 -14.24
N MET A 387 0.19 -14.27 -14.25
CA MET A 387 0.78 -14.84 -13.03
C MET A 387 1.29 -13.74 -12.11
N PHE A 388 2.10 -12.82 -12.64
CA PHE A 388 2.60 -11.69 -11.87
C PHE A 388 1.44 -10.87 -11.26
N HIS A 389 0.43 -10.49 -12.04
CA HIS A 389 -0.72 -9.72 -11.56
C HIS A 389 -1.51 -10.44 -10.46
N ARG A 390 -1.72 -11.76 -10.58
CA ARG A 390 -2.39 -12.54 -9.54
C ARG A 390 -1.60 -12.57 -8.24
N ASP A 391 -0.29 -12.74 -8.32
CA ASP A 391 0.56 -12.82 -7.12
C ASP A 391 0.82 -11.43 -6.52
N PHE A 392 0.91 -10.39 -7.36
CA PHE A 392 0.98 -8.99 -6.94
C PHE A 392 -0.27 -8.57 -6.16
N ALA A 393 -1.46 -8.93 -6.65
CA ALA A 393 -2.72 -8.70 -5.94
C ALA A 393 -2.70 -9.36 -4.54
N LYS A 394 -2.28 -10.62 -4.43
CA LYS A 394 -2.22 -11.34 -3.14
C LYS A 394 -1.22 -10.72 -2.18
N VAL A 395 -0.02 -10.37 -2.66
CA VAL A 395 1.00 -9.81 -1.77
C VAL A 395 0.65 -8.40 -1.33
N MET A 396 -0.03 -7.59 -2.15
CA MET A 396 -0.57 -6.29 -1.74
C MET A 396 -1.69 -6.43 -0.70
N MET A 397 -2.56 -7.45 -0.83
CA MET A 397 -3.56 -7.76 0.21
C MET A 397 -2.88 -8.14 1.54
N LYS A 398 -1.83 -8.98 1.48
CA LYS A 398 -1.03 -9.35 2.65
C LYS A 398 -0.35 -8.13 3.27
N LEU A 399 0.36 -7.33 2.45
CA LEU A 399 1.05 -6.12 2.88
C LEU A 399 0.08 -5.19 3.62
N SER A 400 -1.09 -4.92 3.03
CA SER A 400 -2.09 -4.06 3.64
C SER A 400 -2.61 -4.58 4.99
N SER A 401 -2.49 -5.87 5.28
CA SER A 401 -3.02 -6.50 6.49
C SER A 401 -1.95 -6.72 7.58
N THR A 402 -0.73 -6.23 7.37
CA THR A 402 0.39 -6.40 8.30
C THR A 402 0.27 -5.48 9.51
N GLN A 403 0.32 -6.07 10.72
CA GLN A 403 0.46 -5.37 12.02
C GLN A 403 -0.48 -4.17 12.19
N VAL A 404 -1.75 -4.30 11.78
CA VAL A 404 -2.72 -3.20 11.79
C VAL A 404 -3.24 -2.87 13.19
N LEU A 405 -3.52 -1.59 13.41
CA LEU A 405 -4.30 -1.12 14.55
C LEU A 405 -5.80 -1.21 14.24
N SER A 406 -6.62 -1.62 15.21
CA SER A 406 -8.07 -1.79 15.04
C SER A 406 -8.83 -1.65 16.36
N GLY A 407 -10.16 -1.48 16.28
CA GLY A 407 -11.01 -1.33 17.46
C GLY A 407 -10.62 -0.08 18.27
N LEU A 408 -10.20 -0.28 19.51
CA LEU A 408 -9.78 0.78 20.45
C LEU A 408 -8.27 1.05 20.43
N SER A 409 -7.49 0.31 19.62
CA SER A 409 -6.06 0.54 19.45
C SER A 409 -5.87 1.58 18.35
N GLY A 410 -5.43 2.79 18.69
CA GLY A 410 -5.26 3.91 17.77
C GLY A 410 -6.51 4.81 17.67
N GLU A 411 -6.51 5.71 16.69
CA GLU A 411 -7.55 6.73 16.52
C GLU A 411 -8.05 6.84 15.07
N VAL A 412 -8.97 7.78 14.82
CA VAL A 412 -9.31 8.24 13.46
C VAL A 412 -8.91 9.69 13.38
N ARG A 413 -7.77 9.97 12.75
CA ARG A 413 -7.28 11.34 12.62
C ARG A 413 -8.11 12.10 11.60
N THR A 414 -8.53 13.32 11.91
CA THR A 414 -9.19 14.23 10.96
C THR A 414 -8.17 14.91 10.04
N ASN A 415 -6.94 15.10 10.52
CA ASN A 415 -5.79 15.56 9.77
C ASN A 415 -4.69 14.49 9.79
N CYS A 416 -4.31 13.96 8.62
CA CYS A 416 -3.32 12.88 8.54
C CYS A 416 -1.90 13.27 8.94
N ARG A 417 -1.64 14.54 9.27
CA ARG A 417 -0.31 15.04 9.66
C ARG A 417 -0.09 15.13 11.17
N GLU A 418 -1.15 15.07 11.96
CA GLU A 418 -1.07 15.32 13.41
C GLU A 418 -1.97 14.37 14.19
N VAL A 419 -1.54 14.01 15.39
CA VAL A 419 -2.35 13.24 16.36
C VAL A 419 -3.53 14.11 16.81
N SER A 420 -4.70 13.51 17.04
CA SER A 420 -5.86 14.30 17.48
C SER A 420 -5.60 14.93 18.85
N SER A 421 -6.04 16.17 19.02
CA SER A 421 -5.77 17.00 20.22
C SER A 421 -6.44 16.53 21.52
N SER A 422 -7.12 15.37 21.52
CA SER A 422 -7.85 14.85 22.69
C SER A 422 -7.08 13.82 23.52
N LEU A 423 -5.79 13.62 23.27
CA LEU A 423 -4.92 12.66 23.99
C LEU A 423 -3.80 13.32 24.82
N TRP A 424 -3.90 14.62 25.11
CA TRP A 424 -2.96 15.34 26.01
C TRP A 424 -3.66 15.95 27.21
#